data_AF-A0A151RAG2-F1
#
_entry.id   AF-A0A151RAG2-F1
#
_cell.length_a   1.000
_cell.length_b   1.000
_cell.length_c   1.000
_cell.angle_alpha   90.00
_cell.angle_beta   90.00
_cell.angle_gamma   90.00
#
_symmetry.space_group_name_H-M   'P 1'
#
loop_
_entity.id
_entity.type
_entity.pdbx_description
1 polymer ?
#
loop_
_entity_poly.entity_id
_entity_poly.type
_entity_poly.pdbx_seq_one_letter_code
_entity_poly.pdbx_strand_id
1 'polypeptide(L)'
;MKKNSCLISFIIAWMLKPRLHNHAQMSKDDILLMHVIKKKIKIDWVSVVNDCMWKARRKEDGPIPYALLLSNFFENVGVDLTGEKKIILHASNKIEKSS
;
A
#
# COMPACT_ATOMS: atom_id res chain seq x y z
N MET A 1 -5.39 23.28 6.12
CA MET A 1 -6.15 22.01 5.99
C MET A 1 -5.18 20.82 5.91
N LYS A 2 -4.98 20.08 7.01
CA LYS A 2 -4.09 18.89 7.08
C LYS A 2 -4.85 17.56 7.26
N LYS A 3 -6.19 17.59 7.33
CA LYS A 3 -7.03 16.43 7.67
C LYS A 3 -6.89 15.28 6.67
N ASN A 4 -6.64 15.58 5.40
CA ASN A 4 -6.64 14.59 4.33
C ASN A 4 -5.37 13.70 4.32
N SER A 5 -4.22 14.19 4.81
CA SER A 5 -2.98 13.40 4.78
C SER A 5 -2.96 12.26 5.79
N CYS A 6 -3.61 12.44 6.95
CA CYS A 6 -3.79 11.37 7.93
C CYS A 6 -4.71 10.27 7.39
N LEU A 7 -5.81 10.66 6.71
CA LEU A 7 -6.72 9.71 6.06
C LEU A 7 -6.03 8.92 4.96
N ILE A 8 -5.24 9.58 4.10
CA ILE A 8 -4.46 8.89 3.05
C ILE A 8 -3.44 7.93 3.65
N SER A 9 -2.70 8.36 4.68
CA SER A 9 -1.73 7.48 5.37
C SER A 9 -2.41 6.27 5.99
N PHE A 10 -3.60 6.45 6.56
CA PHE A 10 -4.42 5.37 7.09
C PHE A 10 -4.86 4.40 5.99
N ILE A 11 -5.41 4.91 4.88
CA ILE A 11 -5.85 4.08 3.74
C ILE A 11 -4.68 3.25 3.19
N ILE A 12 -3.50 3.85 3.02
CA ILE A 12 -2.30 3.14 2.54
C ILE A 12 -1.88 2.06 3.53
N ALA A 13 -1.80 2.37 4.82
CA ALA A 13 -1.45 1.37 5.85
C ALA A 13 -2.46 0.21 5.87
N TRP A 14 -3.74 0.53 5.64
CA TRP A 14 -4.82 -0.44 5.58
C TRP A 14 -4.73 -1.34 4.34
N MET A 15 -4.38 -0.78 3.17
CA MET A 15 -4.16 -1.54 1.94
C MET A 15 -2.92 -2.45 2.00
N LEU A 16 -1.90 -2.06 2.76
CA LEU A 16 -0.64 -2.80 2.91
C LEU A 16 -0.72 -3.94 3.93
N LYS A 17 -1.81 -4.08 4.68
CA LYS A 17 -1.98 -5.17 5.65
C LYS A 17 -3.30 -5.88 5.40
N PRO A 18 -3.32 -7.01 4.67
CA PRO A 18 -4.54 -7.78 4.45
C PRO A 18 -5.04 -8.33 5.79
N ARG A 19 -6.25 -7.93 6.19
CA ARG A 19 -6.93 -8.38 7.41
C ARG A 19 -8.10 -9.28 7.04
N LEU A 20 -8.21 -10.43 7.70
CA LEU A 20 -9.38 -11.31 7.56
C LEU A 20 -10.55 -10.88 8.46
N HIS A 21 -10.25 -10.26 9.60
CA HIS A 21 -11.25 -9.92 10.61
C HIS A 21 -10.80 -8.67 11.39
N ASN A 22 -11.76 -8.07 12.09
CA ASN A 22 -11.56 -6.96 13.02
C ASN A 22 -10.95 -5.70 12.39
N HIS A 23 -11.58 -5.24 11.30
CA HIS A 23 -11.19 -4.06 10.52
C HIS A 23 -11.12 -2.76 11.33
N ALA A 24 -11.81 -2.69 12.47
CA ALA A 24 -11.84 -1.53 13.35
C ALA A 24 -10.58 -1.40 14.24
N GLN A 25 -9.86 -2.50 14.50
CA GLN A 25 -8.73 -2.48 15.44
C GLN A 25 -7.43 -2.08 14.75
N MET A 26 -6.73 -1.09 15.30
CA MET A 26 -5.43 -0.64 14.81
C MET A 26 -4.30 -1.39 15.55
N SER A 27 -3.37 -2.00 14.81
CA SER A 27 -2.20 -2.66 15.38
C SER A 27 -1.00 -1.72 15.47
N LYS A 28 0.01 -2.10 16.27
CA LYS A 28 1.25 -1.31 16.42
C LYS A 28 1.94 -1.08 15.07
N ASP A 29 1.96 -2.07 14.20
CA ASP A 29 2.56 -1.97 12.87
C ASP A 29 1.86 -0.92 12.00
N ASP A 30 0.53 -0.81 12.09
CA ASP A 30 -0.22 0.19 11.31
C ASP A 30 0.13 1.61 11.76
N ILE A 31 0.30 1.81 13.07
CA ILE A 31 0.72 3.10 13.64
C ILE A 31 2.14 3.43 13.17
N LEU A 32 3.03 2.44 13.16
CA LEU A 32 4.41 2.59 12.71
C LEU A 32 4.47 2.93 11.22
N LEU A 33 3.67 2.24 10.40
CA LEU A 33 3.57 2.45 8.97
C LEU A 33 2.99 3.83 8.63
N MET A 34 1.92 4.23 9.32
CA MET A 34 1.38 5.60 9.20
C MET A 34 2.42 6.65 9.59
N HIS A 35 3.23 6.39 10.62
CA HIS A 35 4.31 7.30 11.02
C HIS A 35 5.36 7.43 9.94
N VAL A 36 5.83 6.30 9.38
CA VAL A 36 6.82 6.27 8.28
C VAL A 36 6.31 7.01 7.05
N ILE A 37 5.07 6.78 6.62
CA ILE A 37 4.45 7.48 5.48
C ILE A 37 4.37 8.98 5.77
N LYS A 38 3.86 9.37 6.94
CA LYS A 38 3.65 10.78 7.33
C LYS A 38 4.97 11.54 7.47
N LYS A 39 6.02 10.87 7.94
CA LYS A 39 7.37 11.42 8.08
C LYS A 39 8.21 11.27 6.82
N LYS A 40 7.71 10.59 5.79
CA LYS A 40 8.42 10.29 4.53
C LYS A 40 9.78 9.63 4.79
N ILE A 41 9.82 8.73 5.78
CA ILE A 41 11.05 8.00 6.11
C ILE A 41 11.32 7.02 4.96
N LYS A 42 12.57 6.97 4.51
CA LYS A 42 13.00 6.05 3.47
C LYS A 42 13.06 4.63 4.04
N ILE A 43 12.28 3.74 3.46
CA ILE A 43 12.27 2.30 3.75
C ILE A 43 12.19 1.56 2.41
N ASP A 44 12.50 0.27 2.41
CA ASP A 44 12.36 -0.59 1.22
C ASP A 44 10.87 -0.85 0.94
N TRP A 45 10.25 0.08 0.19
CA TRP A 45 8.82 0.05 -0.13
C TRP A 45 8.47 -1.14 -1.01
N VAL A 46 9.37 -1.53 -1.92
CA VAL A 46 9.15 -2.68 -2.80
C VAL A 46 9.08 -3.96 -2.00
N SER A 47 9.93 -4.14 -0.99
CA SER A 47 9.89 -5.29 -0.10
C SER A 47 8.60 -5.33 0.72
N VAL A 48 8.15 -4.18 1.26
CA VAL A 48 6.88 -4.09 2.01
C VAL A 48 5.68 -4.46 1.12
N VAL A 49 5.61 -3.92 -0.10
CA VAL A 49 4.53 -4.24 -1.03
C VAL A 49 4.58 -5.72 -1.44
N ASN A 50 5.76 -6.26 -1.73
CA ASN A 50 5.92 -7.67 -2.10
C ASN A 50 5.53 -8.62 -0.97
N ASP A 51 5.94 -8.36 0.26
CA ASP A 51 5.54 -9.16 1.43
C ASP A 51 4.02 -9.12 1.63
N CYS A 52 3.42 -7.94 1.47
CA CYS A 52 1.97 -7.78 1.50
C CYS A 52 1.27 -8.61 0.40
N MET A 53 1.72 -8.50 -0.85
CA MET A 53 1.20 -9.27 -1.99
C MET A 53 1.35 -10.78 -1.75
N TRP A 54 2.48 -11.22 -1.21
CA TRP A 54 2.76 -12.62 -0.94
C TRP A 54 1.89 -13.19 0.19
N LYS A 55 1.66 -12.40 1.24
CA LYS A 55 0.74 -12.73 2.33
C LYS A 55 -0.72 -12.76 1.88
N ALA A 56 -1.12 -11.84 1.00
CA ALA A 56 -2.44 -11.86 0.38
C ALA A 56 -2.62 -13.11 -0.49
N ARG A 57 -1.65 -13.44 -1.35
CA ARG A 57 -1.71 -14.64 -2.21
C ARG A 57 -1.81 -15.95 -1.43
N ARG A 58 -1.20 -16.04 -0.24
CA ARG A 58 -1.27 -17.24 0.63
C ARG A 58 -2.61 -17.39 1.36
N LYS A 59 -3.47 -16.37 1.37
CA LYS A 59 -4.77 -16.41 2.01
C LYS A 59 -5.84 -16.39 0.92
N GLU A 60 -6.63 -17.47 0.81
CA GLU A 60 -7.66 -17.61 -0.23
C GLU A 60 -8.61 -16.40 -0.33
N ASP A 61 -8.92 -15.76 0.80
CA ASP A 61 -9.81 -14.58 0.87
C ASP A 61 -9.09 -13.26 1.19
N GLY A 62 -7.77 -13.21 1.06
CA GLY A 62 -6.99 -12.00 1.34
C GLY A 62 -7.18 -10.95 0.24
N PRO A 63 -7.48 -9.67 0.54
CA PRO A 63 -7.53 -8.64 -0.49
C PRO A 63 -6.16 -8.53 -1.15
N ILE A 64 -6.11 -8.75 -2.47
CA ILE A 64 -4.89 -8.57 -3.25
C ILE A 64 -4.61 -7.07 -3.31
N PRO A 65 -3.45 -6.61 -2.82
CA PRO A 65 -3.09 -5.20 -2.88
C PRO A 65 -3.04 -4.75 -4.35
N TYR A 66 -3.73 -3.66 -4.67
CA TYR A 66 -3.64 -3.03 -5.98
C TYR A 66 -2.26 -2.38 -6.13
N ALA A 67 -1.26 -3.14 -6.58
CA ALA A 67 0.13 -2.68 -6.68
C ALA A 67 0.25 -1.35 -7.46
N LEU A 68 -0.50 -1.21 -8.56
CA LEU A 68 -0.56 0.02 -9.36
C LEU A 68 -1.15 1.21 -8.57
N LEU A 69 -2.22 0.96 -7.80
CA LEU A 69 -2.84 1.99 -6.98
C LEU A 69 -1.89 2.44 -5.84
N LEU A 70 -1.18 1.49 -5.22
CA LEU A 70 -0.18 1.78 -4.19
C LEU A 70 0.97 2.63 -4.73
N SER A 71 1.49 2.30 -5.93
CA SER A 71 2.51 3.11 -6.59
C SER A 71 2.04 4.55 -6.82
N ASN A 72 0.82 4.74 -7.33
CA ASN A 72 0.24 6.07 -7.54
C ASN A 72 0.06 6.83 -6.20
N PHE A 73 -0.30 6.13 -5.12
CA PHE A 73 -0.41 6.74 -3.80
C PHE A 73 0.95 7.20 -3.26
N PHE A 74 2.00 6.40 -3.42
CA PHE A 74 3.34 6.80 -2.96
C PHE A 74 3.86 8.04 -3.69
N GLU A 75 3.62 8.13 -5.00
CA GLU A 75 3.94 9.34 -5.78
C GLU A 75 3.14 10.55 -5.28
N ASN A 76 1.82 10.41 -5.08
CA ASN A 76 0.96 11.50 -4.61
C ASN A 76 1.30 11.98 -3.18
N VAL A 77 1.75 11.09 -2.30
CA VAL A 77 2.19 11.45 -0.94
C VAL A 77 3.61 12.04 -0.96
N GLY A 78 4.33 11.89 -2.06
CA GLY A 78 5.71 12.34 -2.22
C GLY A 78 6.66 11.54 -1.33
N VAL A 79 6.48 10.22 -1.33
CA VAL A 79 7.42 9.25 -0.77
C VAL A 79 8.62 9.14 -1.71
N ASP A 80 9.84 9.12 -1.14
CA ASP A 80 11.05 8.93 -1.93
C ASP A 80 11.16 7.47 -2.42
N LEU A 81 10.99 7.27 -3.73
CA LEU A 81 11.15 5.98 -4.41
C LEU A 81 12.47 5.89 -5.20
N THR A 82 13.43 6.79 -4.97
CA THR A 82 14.72 6.76 -5.67
C THR A 82 15.53 5.52 -5.28
N GLY A 83 15.90 4.72 -6.29
CA GLY A 83 16.66 3.47 -6.12
C GLY A 83 15.79 2.22 -5.91
N GLU A 84 14.48 2.36 -5.82
CA GLU A 84 13.55 1.24 -5.71
C GLU A 84 13.40 0.49 -7.05
N LYS A 85 13.22 -0.84 -6.99
CA LYS A 85 12.99 -1.66 -8.19
C LYS A 85 11.63 -1.33 -8.81
N LYS A 86 11.63 -0.92 -10.08
CA LYS A 86 10.40 -0.70 -10.86
C LYS A 86 9.99 -1.98 -11.57
N ILE A 87 8.76 -2.41 -11.35
CA ILE A 87 8.14 -3.51 -12.10
C ILE A 87 7.33 -2.88 -13.23
N ILE A 88 7.62 -3.27 -14.48
CA ILE A 88 6.86 -2.82 -15.64
C ILE A 88 5.60 -3.69 -15.76
N LEU A 89 4.42 -3.09 -15.62
CA LEU A 89 3.16 -3.77 -15.87
C LEU A 89 2.87 -3.79 -17.38
N HIS A 90 2.64 -4.98 -17.94
CA HIS A 90 2.29 -5.13 -19.35
C HIS A 90 0.81 -4.78 -19.58
N ALA A 91 0.47 -4.27 -20.77
CA ALA A 91 -0.87 -3.75 -21.10
C ALA A 91 -2.01 -4.79 -21.00
N SER A 92 -1.68 -6.07 -20.96
CA SER A 92 -2.61 -7.19 -20.73
C SER A 92 -3.19 -7.24 -19.31
N ASN A 93 -2.62 -6.47 -18.37
CA ASN A 93 -3.09 -6.38 -16.98
C ASN A 93 -4.01 -5.16 -16.74
N LYS A 94 -4.50 -4.53 -17.82
CA LYS A 94 -5.49 -3.46 -17.70
C LYS A 94 -6.80 -4.05 -17.21
N ILE A 95 -7.32 -3.50 -16.11
CA ILE A 95 -8.70 -3.78 -15.69
C ILE A 95 -9.59 -3.23 -16.81
N GLU A 96 -10.35 -4.11 -17.46
CA GLU A 96 -11.32 -3.70 -18.48
C GLU A 96 -12.27 -2.67 -17.87
N LYS A 97 -12.60 -1.63 -18.66
CA LYS A 97 -13.59 -0.65 -18.20
C LYS A 97 -14.89 -1.39 -17.93
N SER A 98 -15.49 -1.20 -16.76
CA SER A 98 -16.84 -1.71 -16.53
C SER A 98 -17.76 -1.12 -17.60
N SER A 99 -18.53 -1.98 -18.26
CA SER A 99 -19.57 -1.58 -19.20
C SER A 99 -20.63 -0.71 -18.55
#